data_AF-A0A176YJP3-F1
#
_entry.id   AF-A0A176YJP3-F1
#
_cell.length_a   1.000
_cell.length_b   1.000
_cell.length_c   1.000
_cell.angle_alpha   90.00
_cell.angle_beta   90.00
_cell.angle_gamma   90.00
#
_symmetry.space_group_name_H-M   'P 1'
#
loop_
_entity.id
_entity.type
_entity.pdbx_description
1 polymer ?
#
loop_
_entity_poly.entity_id
_entity_poly.type
_entity_poly.pdbx_seq_one_letter_code
_entity_poly.pdbx_strand_id
1 'polypeptide(L)' 'MRRSASSQFRELGMFDAEMTALLRAVLEEVCENIPVNEIGARTRVASKILEAAAQGQLSIDALKAAGHKALNSPSMWR' A
#
# COMPACT_ATOMS: atom_id res chain seq x y z
N MET A 1 -20.04 -13.16 -29.03
CA MET A 1 -20.36 -13.49 -27.62
C MET A 1 -19.09 -13.35 -26.79
N ARG A 2 -18.90 -12.19 -26.17
CA ARG A 2 -17.69 -11.77 -25.45
C ARG A 2 -17.58 -12.59 -24.16
N ARG A 3 -16.70 -13.57 -24.12
CA ARG A 3 -16.41 -14.30 -22.89
C ARG A 3 -15.54 -13.38 -22.03
N SER A 4 -16.12 -12.92 -20.92
CA SER A 4 -15.58 -11.99 -19.94
C SER A 4 -14.09 -12.18 -19.64
N ALA A 5 -13.29 -11.17 -19.98
CA ALA A 5 -11.95 -10.94 -19.40
C ALA A 5 -12.01 -10.62 -17.89
N SER A 6 -13.22 -10.56 -17.31
CA SER A 6 -13.49 -10.31 -15.88
C SER A 6 -13.19 -11.51 -14.99
N SER A 7 -12.99 -12.72 -15.53
CA SER A 7 -12.75 -13.92 -14.73
C SER A 7 -11.27 -14.26 -14.52
N GLN A 8 -10.37 -13.75 -15.37
CA GLN A 8 -8.92 -13.94 -15.20
C GLN A 8 -8.32 -13.03 -14.12
N PHE A 9 -8.98 -11.93 -13.77
CA PHE A 9 -8.57 -11.04 -12.66
C PHE A 9 -8.95 -11.57 -11.27
N ARG A 10 -9.68 -12.69 -11.18
CA ARG A 10 -10.16 -13.24 -9.90
C ARG A 10 -9.19 -14.24 -9.25
N GLU A 11 -8.05 -14.48 -9.89
CA GLU A 11 -7.01 -15.42 -9.44
C GLU A 11 -5.70 -14.70 -9.02
N LEU A 12 -5.81 -13.45 -8.56
CA LEU A 12 -4.83 -12.84 -7.65
C LEU A 12 -5.32 -13.04 -6.21
N GLY A 13 -5.48 -14.31 -5.83
CA GLY A 13 -6.21 -14.78 -4.64
C GLY A 13 -5.65 -14.40 -3.26
N MET A 14 -4.83 -13.34 -3.14
CA MET A 14 -4.43 -12.78 -1.83
C MET A 14 -4.88 -11.33 -1.62
N PHE A 15 -5.17 -10.56 -2.68
CA PHE A 15 -5.64 -9.18 -2.56
C PHE A 15 -6.91 -9.01 -3.39
N ASP A 16 -8.04 -9.05 -2.69
CA ASP A 16 -9.34 -8.68 -3.25
C ASP A 16 -9.28 -7.28 -3.88
N ALA A 17 -10.15 -7.00 -4.86
CA ALA A 17 -10.26 -5.67 -5.45
C ALA A 17 -10.52 -4.60 -4.37
N GLU A 18 -11.29 -4.96 -3.34
CA GLU A 18 -11.53 -4.14 -2.15
C GLU A 18 -10.25 -3.89 -1.35
N MET A 19 -9.44 -4.93 -1.10
CA MET A 19 -8.14 -4.77 -0.43
C MET A 19 -7.18 -3.89 -1.23
N THR A 20 -7.13 -4.07 -2.54
CA THR A 20 -6.25 -3.28 -3.41
C THR A 20 -6.68 -1.81 -3.44
N ALA A 21 -7.99 -1.54 -3.48
CA ALA A 21 -8.53 -0.19 -3.39
C ALA A 21 -8.20 0.46 -2.05
N LEU A 22 -8.34 -0.30 -0.94
CA LEU A 22 -8.00 0.15 0.40
C LEU A 22 -6.51 0.48 0.54
N LEU A 23 -5.62 -0.39 0.06
CA LEU A 23 -4.16 -0.17 0.11
C LEU A 23 -3.76 1.06 -0.70
N ARG A 24 -4.36 1.27 -1.88
CA ARG A 24 -4.14 2.48 -2.68
C ARG A 24 -4.62 3.73 -1.96
N ALA A 25 -5.84 3.71 -1.41
CA ALA A 25 -6.39 4.85 -0.68
C ALA A 25 -5.52 5.23 0.52
N VAL A 26 -5.06 4.25 1.31
CA VAL A 26 -4.16 4.49 2.45
C VAL A 26 -2.80 5.00 1.98
N LEU A 27 -2.24 4.44 0.91
CA LEU A 27 -0.99 4.92 0.34
C LEU A 27 -1.11 6.37 -0.12
N GLU A 28 -2.16 6.71 -0.87
CA GLU A 28 -2.38 8.07 -1.36
C GLU A 28 -2.55 9.07 -0.21
N GLU A 29 -3.28 8.72 0.85
CA GLU A 29 -3.45 9.59 2.01
C GLU A 29 -2.14 9.83 2.78
N VAL A 30 -1.34 8.78 3.00
CA VAL A 30 -0.01 8.93 3.63
C VAL A 30 0.96 9.68 2.72
N CYS A 31 0.85 9.45 1.40
CA CYS A 31 1.67 10.09 0.37
C CYS A 31 1.31 11.56 0.13
N GLU A 32 0.08 11.98 0.42
CA GLU A 32 -0.34 13.38 0.40
C GLU A 32 0.49 14.24 1.35
N ASN A 33 0.87 13.66 2.49
CA ASN A 33 1.71 14.31 3.50
C ASN A 33 3.22 14.26 3.15
N ILE A 34 3.61 13.55 2.08
CA ILE A 34 5.01 13.43 1.64
C ILE A 34 5.21 14.26 0.37
N PRO A 35 6.21 15.16 0.32
CA PRO A 35 6.49 15.91 -0.90
C PRO A 35 6.80 14.98 -2.07
N VAL A 36 6.37 15.36 -3.28
CA VAL A 36 6.57 14.56 -4.51
C VAL A 36 8.04 14.32 -4.86
N ASN A 37 8.93 15.18 -4.38
CA ASN A 37 10.38 15.05 -4.53
C ASN A 37 10.96 13.86 -3.74
N GLU A 38 10.30 13.41 -2.68
CA GLU A 38 10.76 12.33 -1.81
C GLU A 38 10.29 10.96 -2.33
N ILE A 39 10.68 10.62 -3.56
CA ILE A 39 10.33 9.34 -4.22
C ILE A 39 10.79 8.14 -3.36
N GLY A 40 11.94 8.28 -2.68
CA GLY A 40 12.45 7.26 -1.76
C GLY A 40 11.52 7.02 -0.57
N ALA A 41 11.00 8.08 0.05
CA ALA A 41 10.05 7.97 1.16
C ALA A 41 8.73 7.34 0.70
N ARG A 42 8.20 7.77 -0.46
CA ARG A 42 6.96 7.21 -1.05
C ARG A 42 7.07 5.73 -1.35
N THR A 43 8.22 5.30 -1.91
CA THR A 43 8.50 3.89 -2.21
C THR A 43 8.61 3.07 -0.93
N ARG A 44 9.29 3.59 0.09
CA ARG A 44 9.44 2.92 1.39
C ARG A 44 8.09 2.76 2.11
N VAL A 45 7.23 3.76 2.04
CA VAL A 45 5.86 3.72 2.58
C VAL A 45 5.03 2.66 1.85
N ALA A 46 5.06 2.64 0.52
CA ALA A 46 4.35 1.62 -0.27
C ALA A 46 4.80 0.19 0.09
N SER A 47 6.12 -0.05 0.17
CA SER A 47 6.65 -1.35 0.57
C SER A 47 6.22 -1.75 1.98
N LYS A 48 6.26 -0.82 2.95
CA LYS A 48 5.87 -1.13 4.34
C LYS A 48 4.38 -1.36 4.52
N ILE A 49 3.55 -0.65 3.78
CA ILE A 49 2.09 -0.87 3.73
C ILE A 49 1.80 -2.24 3.12
N LEU A 50 2.47 -2.60 2.02
CA LEU A 50 2.32 -3.91 1.38
C LEU A 50 2.79 -5.05 2.29
N GLU A 51 3.92 -4.88 2.99
CA GLU A 51 4.40 -5.84 3.99
C GLU A 51 3.39 -6.02 5.12
N ALA A 52 2.83 -4.94 5.68
CA ALA A 52 1.82 -5.01 6.73
C ALA A 52 0.58 -5.77 6.26
N ALA A 53 0.12 -5.49 5.04
CA ALA A 53 -1.00 -6.19 4.43
C ALA A 53 -0.70 -7.68 4.20
N ALA A 54 0.51 -8.02 3.74
CA ALA A 54 0.97 -9.40 3.57
C ALA A 54 1.10 -10.16 4.90
N GLN A 55 1.31 -9.46 6.02
CA GLN A 55 1.27 -10.02 7.37
C GLN A 55 -0.16 -10.19 7.91
N GLY A 56 -1.19 -9.87 7.12
CA GLY A 56 -2.60 -9.94 7.53
C GLY A 56 -3.10 -8.72 8.29
N GLN A 57 -2.30 -7.64 8.39
CA GLN A 57 -2.72 -6.38 9.01
C GLN A 57 -3.43 -5.52 7.96
N LEU A 58 -4.73 -5.75 7.79
CA LEU A 58 -5.56 -5.06 6.78
C LEU A 58 -6.34 -3.87 7.33
N SER A 59 -6.21 -3.57 8.63
CA SER A 59 -6.85 -2.41 9.23
C SER A 59 -6.24 -1.11 8.72
N ILE A 60 -7.08 -0.16 8.30
CA ILE A 60 -6.68 1.18 7.84
C ILE A 60 -5.69 1.83 8.82
N ASP A 61 -5.98 1.77 10.12
CA ASP A 61 -5.14 2.33 11.18
C ASP A 61 -3.74 1.68 11.22
N ALA A 62 -3.68 0.34 11.12
CA ALA A 62 -2.42 -0.39 11.12
C ALA A 62 -1.58 -0.09 9.87
N LEU A 63 -2.21 0.04 8.70
CA LEU A 63 -1.55 0.39 7.45
C LEU A 63 -1.02 1.83 7.48
N LYS A 64 -1.81 2.78 8.01
CA LYS A 64 -1.38 4.17 8.24
C LYS A 64 -0.23 4.25 9.24
N ALA A 65 -0.32 3.53 10.35
CA ALA A 65 0.73 3.46 11.36
C ALA A 65 2.02 2.86 10.78
N ALA A 66 1.93 1.81 9.95
CA ALA A 66 3.08 1.24 9.25
C ALA A 66 3.73 2.25 8.28
N GLY A 67 2.92 3.00 7.52
CA GLY A 67 3.40 4.08 6.66
C GLY A 67 4.08 5.21 7.44
N HIS A 68 3.45 5.73 8.50
CA HIS A 68 4.03 6.75 9.37
C HIS A 68 5.29 6.28 10.09
N LYS A 69 5.36 5.01 10.47
CA LYS A 69 6.57 4.41 11.04
C LYS A 69 7.70 4.32 10.01
N ALA A 70 7.37 4.10 8.74
CA ALA A 70 8.37 4.14 7.66
C ALA A 70 8.95 5.55 7.44
N LEU A 71 8.17 6.59 7.70
CA LEU A 71 8.60 8.00 7.67
C LEU A 71 9.40 8.40 8.92
N ASN A 72 8.93 8.00 10.09
CA ASN A 72 9.59 8.30 11.37
C ASN A 72 10.81 7.43 11.65
N SER A 73 10.95 6.30 10.97
CA SER A 73 12.19 5.52 11.02
C SER A 73 13.23 6.35 10.29
N PRO A 74 14.19 6.98 11.00
CA PRO A 74 15.17 7.84 10.37
C PRO A 74 15.78 7.02 9.25
N SER A 75 15.73 7.55 8.04
CA SER A 75 16.47 7.05 6.90
C SER A 75 17.93 7.01 7.34
N MET A 76 18.35 5.87 7.89
CA MET A 76 19.75 5.50 8.08
C MET A 76 20.32 5.11 6.71
N TRP A 77 20.05 5.95 5.74
CA TRP A 77 20.49 5.90 4.36
C TRP A 77 21.28 7.21 4.22
N ARG A 78 22.53 7.11 4.68
CA ARG A 78 23.61 8.01 4.27
C ARG A 78 23.94 7.74 2.81
#